data_AF-A0A2V6H7L5-F1
#
_entry.id   AF-A0A2V6H7L5-F1
#
_cell.length_a   1.000
_cell.length_b   1.000
_cell.length_c   1.000
_cell.angle_alpha   90.00
_cell.angle_beta   90.00
_cell.angle_gamma   90.00
#
_symmetry.space_group_name_H-M   'P 1'
#
loop_
_entity.id
_entity.type
_entity.pdbx_description
1 polymer ?
#
loop_
_entity_poly.entity_id
_entity_poly.type
_entity_poly.pdbx_seq_one_letter_code
_entity_poly.pdbx_strand_id
1 'polypeptide(L)'
;MIVSNKGKIDNRLNIFQSDISPIIIFSTRRMPWKYQEALEKKATLHLSNAEHVDLVAMLHTLCDKYKIRTVACEGGPTLFRSLLERGLVDQLNLTIAPYMFGGAKAPTLTGLSREFLPASVHCSLIDMRVVGDECFLTYRIKHKRRSH
;
A
#
# COMPACT_ATOMS: atom_id res chain seq x y z
N MET A 1 -7.34 -2.49 -5.67
CA MET A 1 -6.96 -3.66 -4.84
C MET A 1 -7.02 -3.28 -3.38
N ILE A 2 -7.34 -4.22 -2.48
CA ILE A 2 -7.29 -4.01 -1.03
C ILE A 2 -6.33 -5.02 -0.39
N VAL A 3 -5.54 -4.59 0.59
CA VAL A 3 -4.67 -5.44 1.40
C VAL A 3 -5.07 -5.32 2.86
N SER A 4 -5.40 -6.43 3.52
CA SER A 4 -5.78 -6.42 4.94
C SER A 4 -5.48 -7.76 5.59
N ASN A 5 -4.70 -7.77 6.68
CA ASN A 5 -4.36 -9.03 7.37
C ASN A 5 -5.57 -9.72 8.02
N LYS A 6 -6.54 -8.95 8.53
CA LYS A 6 -7.72 -9.51 9.24
C LYS A 6 -8.99 -9.47 8.40
N GLY A 7 -8.98 -8.83 7.23
CA GLY A 7 -10.07 -8.88 6.27
C GLY A 7 -11.43 -8.36 6.77
N LYS A 8 -11.48 -7.59 7.87
CA LYS A 8 -12.71 -6.98 8.40
C LYS A 8 -13.10 -5.76 7.55
N ILE A 9 -13.50 -6.01 6.31
CA ILE A 9 -13.83 -4.98 5.32
C ILE A 9 -15.36 -4.95 5.17
N ASP A 10 -15.98 -3.79 5.32
CA ASP A 10 -17.43 -3.66 5.11
C ASP A 10 -17.74 -3.76 3.61
N ASN A 11 -18.52 -4.76 3.22
CA ASN A 11 -18.93 -4.99 1.82
C ASN A 11 -19.90 -3.92 1.29
N ARG A 12 -20.35 -2.98 2.16
CA ARG A 12 -21.23 -1.88 1.81
C ARG A 12 -20.48 -0.62 1.36
N LEU A 13 -19.15 -0.58 1.50
CA LEU A 13 -18.33 0.55 1.04
C LEU A 13 -18.55 0.81 -0.46
N ASN A 14 -18.50 2.08 -0.86
CA ASN A 14 -18.78 2.53 -2.24
C ASN A 14 -17.98 1.77 -3.31
N ILE A 15 -16.74 1.35 -3.00
CA ILE A 15 -15.90 0.56 -3.92
C ILE A 15 -16.56 -0.75 -4.36
N PHE A 16 -17.43 -1.32 -3.53
CA PHE A 16 -18.15 -2.57 -3.79
C PHE A 16 -19.56 -2.37 -4.36
N GLN A 17 -19.93 -1.14 -4.69
CA GLN A 17 -21.23 -0.79 -5.26
C GLN A 17 -21.11 -0.43 -6.75
N SER A 18 -19.89 -0.31 -7.28
CA SER A 18 -19.64 -0.06 -8.69
C SER A 18 -19.09 -1.31 -9.37
N ASP A 19 -19.62 -1.64 -10.55
CA ASP A 19 -19.15 -2.77 -11.36
C ASP A 19 -18.07 -2.35 -12.39
N ILE A 20 -17.50 -1.15 -12.22
CA ILE A 20 -16.62 -0.51 -13.21
C ILE A 20 -15.26 -1.22 -13.30
N SER A 21 -14.81 -1.91 -12.24
CA SER A 21 -13.50 -2.56 -12.24
C SER A 21 -13.43 -3.78 -11.33
N PRO A 22 -12.68 -4.82 -11.72
CA PRO A 22 -12.50 -6.01 -10.89
C PRO A 22 -11.80 -5.66 -9.57
N ILE A 23 -12.37 -6.13 -8.47
CA ILE A 23 -11.81 -5.93 -7.13
C ILE A 23 -11.02 -7.17 -6.73
N ILE A 24 -9.75 -6.96 -6.39
CA ILE A 24 -8.86 -8.01 -5.85
C ILE A 24 -8.56 -7.66 -4.39
N ILE A 25 -8.72 -8.63 -3.49
CA ILE A 25 -8.42 -8.50 -2.07
C ILE A 25 -7.36 -9.54 -1.69
N PHE A 26 -6.24 -9.07 -1.14
CA PHE A 26 -5.26 -9.93 -0.48
C PHE A 26 -5.45 -9.89 1.03
N SER A 27 -5.60 -11.07 1.63
CA SER A 27 -5.79 -11.22 3.06
C SER A 27 -5.21 -12.53 3.57
N THR A 28 -5.43 -12.83 4.85
CA THR A 28 -5.08 -14.12 5.44
C THR A 28 -6.34 -14.84 5.91
N ARG A 29 -6.24 -16.13 6.22
CA ARG A 29 -7.34 -16.93 6.77
C ARG A 29 -7.79 -16.48 8.17
N ARG A 30 -7.14 -15.47 8.76
CA ARG A 30 -7.64 -14.75 9.94
C ARG A 30 -8.89 -13.92 9.63
N MET A 31 -9.20 -13.69 8.36
CA MET A 31 -10.48 -13.12 7.95
C MET A 31 -11.62 -14.02 8.42
N PRO A 32 -12.57 -13.54 9.24
CA PRO A 32 -13.69 -14.36 9.67
C PRO A 32 -14.56 -14.81 8.48
N TRP A 33 -15.09 -16.03 8.54
CA TRP A 33 -15.88 -16.65 7.46
C TRP A 33 -16.99 -15.73 6.91
N LYS A 34 -17.73 -15.05 7.78
CA LYS A 34 -18.79 -14.10 7.40
C LYS A 34 -18.32 -12.99 6.44
N TYR A 35 -17.06 -12.56 6.54
CA TYR A 35 -16.50 -11.56 5.63
C TYR A 35 -16.04 -12.19 4.32
N GLN A 36 -15.50 -13.41 4.36
CA GLN A 36 -15.11 -14.15 3.16
C GLN A 36 -16.34 -14.35 2.26
N GLU A 37 -17.39 -14.96 2.80
CA GLU A 37 -18.63 -15.25 2.07
C GLU A 37 -19.28 -13.99 1.49
N ALA A 38 -19.25 -12.88 2.23
CA ALA A 38 -19.83 -11.63 1.77
C ALA A 38 -18.98 -10.93 0.69
N LEU A 39 -17.65 -11.06 0.75
CA LEU A 39 -16.73 -10.42 -0.19
C LEU A 39 -16.47 -11.25 -1.45
N GLU A 40 -16.55 -12.58 -1.39
CA GLU A 40 -16.38 -13.47 -2.56
C GLU A 40 -17.39 -13.16 -3.67
N LYS A 41 -18.58 -12.67 -3.30
CA LYS A 41 -19.62 -12.26 -4.27
C LYS A 41 -19.28 -10.96 -5.01
N LYS A 42 -18.30 -10.19 -4.51
CA LYS A 42 -17.98 -8.83 -4.99
C LYS A 42 -16.51 -8.65 -5.40
N ALA A 43 -15.64 -9.58 -5.03
CA ALA A 43 -14.20 -9.47 -5.22
C ALA A 43 -13.54 -10.85 -5.32
N THR A 44 -12.43 -10.91 -6.05
CA THR A 44 -11.54 -12.08 -6.02
C THR A 44 -10.69 -12.04 -4.76
N LEU A 45 -10.80 -13.07 -3.91
CA LEU A 45 -10.01 -13.19 -2.69
C LEU A 45 -8.75 -14.03 -2.91
N HIS A 46 -7.61 -13.52 -2.46
CA HIS A 46 -6.36 -14.26 -2.28
C HIS A 46 -6.07 -14.39 -0.80
N LEU A 47 -6.31 -15.58 -0.25
CA LEU A 47 -6.15 -15.87 1.18
C LEU A 47 -4.93 -16.76 1.42
N SER A 48 -4.04 -16.32 2.30
CA SER A 48 -2.90 -17.12 2.79
C SER A 48 -3.12 -17.63 4.22
N ASN A 49 -2.43 -18.71 4.61
CA ASN A 49 -2.44 -19.22 5.99
C ASN A 49 -1.48 -18.47 6.92
N ALA A 50 -0.72 -17.50 6.39
CA ALA A 50 0.26 -16.74 7.15
C ALA A 50 -0.41 -15.73 8.11
N GLU A 51 0.36 -15.21 9.06
CA GLU A 51 -0.15 -14.18 9.97
C GLU A 51 -0.40 -12.85 9.26
N HIS A 52 0.46 -12.53 8.30
CA HIS A 52 0.45 -11.32 7.49
C HIS A 52 0.42 -11.66 5.99
N VAL A 53 -0.13 -10.76 5.19
CA VAL A 53 -0.05 -10.86 3.73
C VAL A 53 1.42 -10.76 3.30
N ASP A 54 1.88 -11.74 2.51
CA ASP A 54 3.17 -11.67 1.85
C ASP A 54 3.09 -10.69 0.67
N LEU A 55 3.70 -9.51 0.86
CA LEU A 55 3.69 -8.44 -0.14
C LEU A 55 4.48 -8.80 -1.40
N VAL A 56 5.51 -9.65 -1.31
CA VAL A 56 6.29 -10.08 -2.47
C VAL A 56 5.45 -11.04 -3.31
N ALA A 57 4.87 -12.05 -2.68
CA ALA A 57 3.98 -12.99 -3.35
C ALA A 57 2.73 -12.31 -3.93
N MET A 58 2.20 -11.29 -3.24
CA MET A 58 1.12 -10.45 -3.74
C MET A 58 1.52 -9.74 -5.04
N LEU A 59 2.67 -9.06 -5.06
CA LEU A 59 3.14 -8.35 -6.26
C LEU A 59 3.43 -9.31 -7.42
N HIS A 60 4.02 -10.49 -7.16
CA HIS A 60 4.18 -11.53 -8.17
C HIS A 60 2.82 -12.01 -8.71
N THR A 61 1.84 -12.23 -7.83
CA THR A 61 0.49 -12.62 -8.26
C THR A 61 -0.15 -11.56 -9.18
N LEU A 62 -0.03 -10.29 -8.84
CA LEU A 62 -0.51 -9.18 -9.68
C LEU A 62 0.21 -9.16 -11.04
N CYS A 63 1.51 -9.37 -11.05
CA CYS A 63 2.36 -9.41 -12.23
C CYS A 63 2.02 -10.59 -13.16
N ASP A 64 1.96 -11.79 -12.62
CA ASP A 64 1.91 -13.03 -13.40
C ASP A 64 0.48 -13.39 -13.81
N LYS A 65 -0.47 -13.28 -12.87
CA LYS A 65 -1.88 -13.66 -13.09
C LYS A 65 -2.68 -12.51 -13.72
N TYR A 66 -2.47 -11.29 -13.24
CA TYR A 66 -3.27 -10.13 -13.65
C TYR A 66 -2.57 -9.22 -14.67
N LYS A 67 -1.32 -9.52 -15.03
CA LYS A 67 -0.50 -8.74 -15.98
C LYS A 67 -0.33 -7.26 -15.58
N ILE A 68 -0.45 -6.98 -14.28
CA ILE A 68 -0.26 -5.63 -13.73
C ILE A 68 1.23 -5.37 -13.56
N ARG A 69 1.73 -4.33 -14.24
CA ARG A 69 3.14 -3.91 -14.18
C ARG A 69 3.39 -2.74 -13.23
N THR A 70 2.34 -2.02 -12.86
CA THR A 70 2.44 -0.83 -12.00
C THR A 70 1.31 -0.84 -10.99
N VAL A 71 1.66 -0.64 -9.72
CA VAL A 71 0.71 -0.57 -8.62
C VAL A 71 0.89 0.78 -7.93
N ALA A 72 -0.15 1.61 -7.94
CA ALA A 72 -0.20 2.80 -7.12
C ALA A 72 -0.63 2.41 -5.69
N CYS A 73 0.24 2.65 -4.71
CA CYS A 73 -0.08 2.47 -3.30
C CYS A 73 -0.46 3.81 -2.68
N GLU A 74 -1.75 4.11 -2.63
CA GLU A 74 -2.29 5.36 -2.06
C GLU A 74 -2.59 5.25 -0.56
N GLY A 75 -2.72 4.02 -0.05
CA GLY A 75 -3.34 3.77 1.25
C GLY A 75 -2.40 3.24 2.31
N GLY A 76 -2.57 3.78 3.52
CA GLY A 76 -2.09 3.19 4.78
C GLY A 76 -0.59 3.38 5.02
N PRO A 77 -0.19 4.27 5.93
CA PRO A 77 1.23 4.49 6.21
C PRO A 77 1.97 3.23 6.69
N THR A 78 1.26 2.29 7.33
CA THR A 78 1.80 0.98 7.71
C THR A 78 2.12 0.10 6.50
N LEU A 79 1.26 0.09 5.47
CA LEU A 79 1.50 -0.66 4.24
C LEU A 79 2.66 -0.04 3.46
N PHE A 80 2.67 1.29 3.34
CA PHE A 80 3.77 2.02 2.71
C PHE A 80 5.12 1.72 3.39
N ARG A 81 5.17 1.77 4.73
CA ARG A 81 6.35 1.36 5.50
C ARG A 81 6.75 -0.08 5.20
N SER A 82 5.80 -1.02 5.19
CA SER A 82 6.08 -2.45 4.96
C SER A 82 6.65 -2.72 3.57
N LEU A 83 6.22 -1.96 2.56
CA LEU A 83 6.77 -1.98 1.20
C LEU A 83 8.18 -1.39 1.15
N LEU A 84 8.39 -0.23 1.81
CA LEU A 84 9.70 0.41 1.90
C LEU A 84 10.75 -0.48 2.57
N GLU A 85 10.42 -1.10 3.70
CA GLU A 85 11.32 -2.00 4.45
C GLU A 85 11.76 -3.22 3.61
N ARG A 86 10.95 -3.62 2.63
CA ARG A 86 11.23 -4.73 1.71
C ARG A 86 11.90 -4.30 0.41
N GLY A 87 12.12 -3.00 0.20
CA GLY A 87 12.66 -2.47 -1.05
C GLY A 87 11.72 -2.67 -2.24
N LEU A 88 10.40 -2.63 -2.01
CA LEU A 88 9.36 -2.87 -3.03
C LEU A 88 8.75 -1.58 -3.60
N VAL A 89 9.35 -0.42 -3.29
CA VAL A 89 8.88 0.89 -3.77
C VAL A 89 9.93 1.47 -4.71
N ASP A 90 9.54 1.78 -5.93
CA ASP A 90 10.42 2.39 -6.93
C ASP A 90 10.27 3.92 -6.99
N GLN A 91 9.07 4.43 -6.73
CA GLN A 91 8.73 5.85 -6.80
C GLN A 91 7.84 6.26 -5.62
N LEU A 92 8.12 7.44 -5.07
CA LEU A 92 7.28 8.13 -4.09
C LEU A 92 6.76 9.42 -4.73
N ASN A 93 5.44 9.54 -4.83
CA ASN A 93 4.78 10.81 -5.10
C ASN A 93 4.34 11.41 -3.77
N LEU A 94 4.89 12.56 -3.39
CA LEU A 94 4.66 13.23 -2.12
C LEU A 94 4.06 14.61 -2.37
N THR A 95 2.94 14.92 -1.71
CA THR A 95 2.37 16.27 -1.68
C THR A 95 2.68 16.93 -0.34
N ILE A 96 3.25 18.13 -0.39
CA ILE A 96 3.38 19.02 0.77
C ILE A 96 2.28 20.07 0.66
N ALA A 97 1.33 20.03 1.58
CA ALA A 97 0.24 20.99 1.68
C ALA A 97 0.57 22.05 2.77
N PRO A 98 0.00 23.26 2.69
CA PRO A 98 0.31 24.38 3.58
C PRO A 98 -0.41 24.29 4.93
N TYR A 99 -0.46 23.08 5.52
CA TYR A 99 -1.09 22.82 6.81
C TYR A 99 -0.08 22.32 7.83
N MET A 100 -0.08 22.91 9.01
CA MET A 100 0.73 22.48 10.13
C MET A 100 -0.14 21.83 11.20
N PHE A 101 0.07 20.54 11.43
CA PHE A 101 -0.49 19.83 12.56
C PHE A 101 0.57 18.93 13.16
N GLY A 102 0.72 18.99 14.48
CA GLY A 102 1.66 18.17 15.24
C GLY A 102 0.92 17.18 16.14
N GLY A 103 1.68 16.33 16.81
CA GLY A 103 1.15 15.45 17.85
C GLY A 103 1.85 14.09 17.84
N ALA A 104 2.15 13.57 19.03
CA ALA A 104 2.83 12.27 19.18
C ALA A 104 2.05 11.08 18.58
N LYS A 105 0.75 11.27 18.31
CA LYS A 105 -0.15 10.29 17.70
C LYS A 105 -0.61 10.68 16.28
N ALA A 106 -0.09 11.78 15.73
CA ALA A 106 -0.40 12.18 14.35
C ALA A 106 0.30 11.21 13.38
N PRO A 107 -0.42 10.56 12.44
CA PRO A 107 0.20 9.63 11.51
C PRO A 107 1.20 10.35 10.60
N THR A 108 2.40 9.78 10.48
CA THR A 108 3.41 10.25 9.53
C THR A 108 3.32 9.44 8.23
N LEU A 109 4.13 9.80 7.23
CA LEU A 109 4.26 9.07 5.96
C LEU A 109 4.46 7.55 6.15
N THR A 110 5.22 7.14 7.17
CA THR A 110 5.50 5.73 7.49
C THR A 110 4.79 5.25 8.76
N GLY A 111 3.85 6.04 9.28
CA GLY A 111 2.93 5.66 10.35
C GLY A 111 3.36 6.16 11.72
N LEU A 112 2.90 5.48 12.76
CA LEU A 112 3.18 5.83 14.16
C LEU A 112 4.31 5.02 14.79
N SER A 113 5.06 4.25 13.98
CA SER A 113 6.19 3.50 14.51
C SER A 113 7.22 4.46 15.07
N ARG A 114 7.63 4.23 16.33
CA ARG A 114 8.74 4.94 16.96
C ARG A 114 10.10 4.40 16.52
N GLU A 115 10.10 3.27 15.82
CA GLU A 115 11.30 2.64 15.32
C GLU A 115 11.72 3.28 13.99
N PHE A 116 13.03 3.46 13.81
CA PHE A 116 13.58 3.82 12.52
C PHE A 116 13.29 2.75 11.47
N LEU A 117 13.40 3.11 10.19
CA LEU A 117 13.50 2.09 9.15
C LEU A 117 14.81 1.29 9.36
N PRO A 118 14.85 -0.01 8.98
CA PRO A 118 16.05 -0.83 9.13
C PRO A 118 17.30 -0.25 8.45
N ALA A 119 17.10 0.58 7.43
CA ALA A 119 18.14 1.38 6.79
C ALA A 119 17.56 2.69 6.24
N SER A 120 18.41 3.71 6.07
CA SER A 120 18.03 4.94 5.38
C SER A 120 17.63 4.65 3.93
N VAL A 121 16.48 5.19 3.52
CA VAL A 121 16.01 5.13 2.13
C VAL A 121 16.55 6.35 1.39
N HIS A 122 17.39 6.12 0.40
CA HIS A 122 17.97 7.20 -0.40
C HIS A 122 17.04 7.50 -1.59
N CYS A 123 16.57 8.73 -1.68
CA CYS A 123 15.70 9.19 -2.76
C CYS A 123 16.43 10.17 -3.69
N SER A 124 16.11 10.15 -4.98
CA SER A 124 16.46 11.22 -5.92
C SER A 124 15.21 11.96 -6.34
N LEU A 125 15.18 13.27 -6.18
CA LEU A 125 14.12 14.12 -6.72
C LEU A 125 14.16 14.05 -8.25
N ILE A 126 13.01 13.74 -8.84
CA ILE A 126 12.81 13.61 -10.29
C ILE A 126 12.03 14.79 -10.84
N ASP A 127 10.98 15.20 -10.14
CA ASP A 127 10.12 16.32 -10.51
C ASP A 127 9.64 17.06 -9.26
N MET A 128 9.46 18.37 -9.40
CA MET A 128 8.87 19.24 -8.39
C MET A 128 8.02 20.30 -9.09
N ARG A 129 6.74 20.37 -8.72
CA ARG A 129 5.81 21.37 -9.25
C ARG A 129 4.96 21.94 -8.13
N VAL A 130 4.72 23.25 -8.20
CA VAL A 130 3.79 23.94 -7.29
C VAL A 130 2.51 24.23 -8.07
N VAL A 131 1.36 23.85 -7.49
CA VAL A 131 0.04 24.15 -8.04
C VAL A 131 -0.82 24.71 -6.91
N GLY A 132 -1.23 25.97 -7.03
CA GLY A 132 -1.80 26.71 -5.90
C GLY A 132 -0.76 26.81 -4.77
N ASP A 133 -1.17 26.45 -3.55
CA ASP A 133 -0.31 26.46 -2.36
C ASP A 133 0.30 25.09 -2.03
N GLU A 134 0.14 24.09 -2.90
CA GLU A 134 0.64 22.73 -2.71
C GLU A 134 1.87 22.44 -3.58
N CYS A 135 2.84 21.73 -3.00
CA CYS A 135 4.03 21.26 -3.71
C CYS A 135 3.94 19.75 -3.95
N PHE A 136 3.97 19.35 -5.22
CA PHE A 136 3.98 17.96 -5.66
C PHE A 136 5.41 17.56 -6.02
N LEU A 137 5.89 16.52 -5.36
CA LEU A 137 7.25 15.99 -5.51
C LEU A 137 7.18 14.56 -6.02
N THR A 138 7.98 14.25 -7.03
CA THR A 138 8.21 12.86 -7.45
C THR A 138 9.64 12.48 -7.13
N TYR A 139 9.80 11.48 -6.28
CA TYR A 139 11.10 10.90 -5.92
C TYR A 139 11.24 9.49 -6.49
N ARG A 140 12.44 9.18 -6.99
CA ARG A 140 12.85 7.80 -7.28
C ARG A 140 13.59 7.22 -6.08
N ILE A 141 13.20 6.03 -5.64
CA ILE A 141 13.86 5.32 -4.56
C ILE A 141 15.10 4.61 -5.13
N LYS A 142 16.25 4.80 -4.48
CA LYS A 142 17.49 4.08 -4.84
C LYS A 142 17.56 2.77 -4.06
N HIS A 143 17.49 1.67 -4.79
CA HIS A 143 17.78 0.35 -4.24
C HIS A 143 19.28 0.17 -4.10
N LYS A 144 19.75 -0.33 -2.94
CA LYS A 144 21.14 -0.80 -2.84
C LYS A 144 21.31 -1.94 -3.85
N ARG A 145 22.33 -1.88 -4.71
CA ARG A 145 22.68 -3.00 -5.60
C ARG A 145 22.78 -4.25 -4.72
N ARG A 146 21.93 -5.26 -4.98
CA ARG A 146 22.12 -6.59 -4.43
C ARG A 146 23.43 -7.11 -5.03
N SER A 147 24.47 -7.23 -4.22
CA SER A 147 25.62 -8.06 -4.59
C SER A 147 25.11 -9.49 -4.71
N HIS A 148 25.18 -10.04 -5.93
CA HIS A 148 25.07 -11.48 -6.13
C HIS A 148 26.28 -12.19 -5.53
#